data_AF-A0A7X9LY45-F1
#
_entry.id   AF-A0A7X9LY45-F1
#
_cell.length_a   1.000
_cell.length_b   1.000
_cell.length_c   1.000
_cell.angle_alpha   90.00
_cell.angle_beta   90.00
_cell.angle_gamma   90.00
#
_symmetry.space_group_name_H-M   'P 1'
#
loop_
_entity.id
_entity.type
_entity.pdbx_description
1 polymer ?
#
loop_
_entity_poly.entity_id
_entity_poly.type
_entity_poly.pdbx_seq_one_letter_code
_entity_poly.pdbx_strand_id
1 'polypeptide(L)'
;MEVDLELQAKDLFKEVIWDGNVEQIAIWLDGDWSVTSTVHFDERNKADEPVMVLNLRDVFAKIDFSFDTIEELINKIENILNGHGPIDVKL
;
A
#
# COMPACT_ATOMS: atom_id res chain seq x y z
N MET A 1 -23.95 -5.80 -0.53
CA MET A 1 -22.87 -6.50 0.18
C MET A 1 -21.76 -5.49 0.30
N GLU A 2 -21.46 -5.02 1.52
CA GLU A 2 -20.16 -4.40 1.77
C GLU A 2 -19.13 -5.52 1.58
N VAL A 3 -18.22 -5.33 0.65
CA VAL A 3 -17.09 -6.23 0.44
C VAL A 3 -15.98 -5.61 1.26
N ASP A 4 -15.66 -6.21 2.40
CA ASP A 4 -14.48 -5.81 3.18
C ASP A 4 -13.23 -6.21 2.37
N LEU A 5 -12.73 -5.26 1.59
CA LEU A 5 -11.50 -5.40 0.81
C LEU A 5 -10.31 -5.28 1.76
N GLU A 6 -9.49 -6.32 1.77
CA GLU A 6 -8.30 -6.41 2.59
C GLU A 6 -7.04 -6.48 1.73
N LEU A 7 -5.95 -5.93 2.24
CA LEU A 7 -4.65 -6.04 1.59
C LEU A 7 -4.21 -7.51 1.58
N GLN A 8 -3.81 -8.00 0.42
CA GLN A 8 -3.36 -9.39 0.27
C GLN A 8 -1.93 -9.55 0.81
N ALA A 9 -1.56 -10.77 1.24
CA ALA A 9 -0.22 -11.10 1.70
C ALA A 9 0.38 -10.08 2.71
N LYS A 10 -0.42 -9.65 3.71
CA LYS A 10 -0.06 -8.60 4.69
C LYS A 10 1.29 -8.82 5.37
N ASP A 11 1.62 -10.07 5.72
CA ASP A 11 2.89 -10.38 6.38
C ASP A 11 4.09 -10.06 5.47
N LEU A 12 4.01 -10.43 4.18
CA LEU A 12 5.03 -10.09 3.20
C LEU A 12 5.09 -8.58 2.93
N PHE A 13 3.93 -7.91 2.90
CA PHE A 13 3.88 -6.46 2.74
C PHE A 13 4.58 -5.75 3.90
N LYS A 14 4.34 -6.19 5.14
CA LYS A 14 5.01 -5.69 6.35
C LYS A 14 6.50 -5.89 6.27
N GLU A 15 6.96 -7.07 5.85
CA GLU A 15 8.38 -7.36 5.66
C GLU A 15 9.03 -6.43 4.62
N VAL A 16 8.38 -6.20 3.48
CA VAL A 16 8.89 -5.30 2.43
C VAL A 16 9.00 -3.85 2.93
N ILE A 17 8.01 -3.37 3.67
CA ILE A 17 8.06 -2.05 4.30
C ILE A 17 9.15 -2.00 5.37
N TRP A 18 9.26 -3.03 6.21
CA TRP A 18 10.27 -3.16 7.27
C TRP A 18 11.70 -3.15 6.75
N ASP A 19 11.95 -3.86 5.66
CA ASP A 19 13.25 -3.91 5.00
C ASP A 19 13.64 -2.55 4.42
N GLY A 20 12.66 -1.76 3.95
CA GLY A 20 12.86 -0.38 3.50
C GLY A 20 13.74 -0.24 2.26
N ASN A 21 14.11 -1.35 1.62
CA ASN A 21 14.96 -1.39 0.43
C ASN A 21 14.25 -1.02 -0.86
N VAL A 22 12.95 -0.72 -0.79
CA VAL A 22 12.12 -0.36 -1.94
C VAL A 22 11.70 1.10 -1.85
N GLU A 23 11.60 1.78 -3.00
CA GLU A 23 11.22 3.18 -3.02
C GLU A 23 9.70 3.35 -3.04
N GLN A 24 9.00 2.54 -3.83
CA GLN A 24 7.57 2.68 -4.04
C GLN A 24 6.84 1.35 -4.12
N ILE A 25 5.61 1.33 -3.58
CA ILE A 25 4.71 0.18 -3.62
C ILE A 25 3.38 0.63 -4.20
N ALA A 26 2.95 0.00 -5.29
CA ALA A 26 1.64 0.20 -5.90
C ALA A 26 0.62 -0.77 -5.30
N ILE A 27 -0.62 -0.31 -5.12
CA ILE A 27 -1.74 -1.07 -4.54
C ILE A 27 -2.95 -0.91 -5.45
N TRP A 28 -3.64 -2.01 -5.74
CA TRP A 28 -4.85 -2.07 -6.56
C TRP A 28 -6.11 -2.21 -5.72
N LEU A 29 -7.27 -1.93 -6.34
CA LEU A 29 -8.57 -1.93 -5.67
C LEU A 29 -8.93 -3.29 -5.06
N ASP A 30 -8.44 -4.38 -5.62
CA ASP A 30 -8.65 -5.75 -5.13
C ASP A 30 -7.71 -6.15 -3.98
N GLY A 31 -6.93 -5.20 -3.45
CA GLY A 31 -5.99 -5.42 -2.36
C GLY A 31 -4.68 -6.08 -2.79
N ASP A 32 -4.49 -6.34 -4.09
CA ASP A 32 -3.21 -6.75 -4.64
C ASP A 32 -2.21 -5.58 -4.59
N TRP A 33 -0.91 -5.89 -4.56
CA TRP A 33 0.15 -4.89 -4.46
C TRP A 33 1.46 -5.37 -5.06
N SER A 34 2.30 -4.42 -5.45
CA SER A 34 3.60 -4.72 -6.05
C SER A 34 4.60 -3.58 -5.85
N VAL A 35 5.86 -3.93 -5.69
CA VAL A 35 6.96 -2.96 -5.76
C VAL A 35 7.09 -2.49 -7.20
N THR A 36 7.15 -1.17 -7.41
CA THR A 36 7.09 -0.57 -8.76
C THR A 36 8.28 -0.91 -9.65
N SER A 37 9.41 -1.32 -9.06
CA SER A 37 10.62 -1.72 -9.77
C SER A 37 10.62 -3.18 -10.24
N THR A 38 9.49 -3.89 -10.15
CA THR A 38 9.40 -5.31 -10.48
C THR A 38 8.66 -5.56 -11.80
N VAL A 39 8.97 -6.69 -12.45
CA VAL A 39 8.26 -7.12 -13.66
C VAL A 39 6.77 -7.35 -13.40
N HIS A 40 6.43 -7.80 -12.19
CA HIS A 40 5.03 -7.99 -11.79
C HIS A 40 4.23 -6.68 -11.85
N PHE A 41 4.81 -5.57 -11.39
CA PHE A 41 4.21 -4.25 -11.53
C PHE A 41 3.98 -3.89 -13.00
N ASP A 42 4.98 -4.05 -13.87
CA ASP A 42 4.87 -3.70 -15.29
C ASP A 42 3.77 -4.48 -16.02
N GLU A 43 3.58 -5.75 -15.65
CA GLU A 43 2.52 -6.60 -16.21
C GLU A 43 1.15 -6.21 -15.67
N ARG A 44 1.03 -6.01 -14.36
CA ARG A 44 -0.23 -5.65 -13.71
C ARG A 44 -0.71 -4.26 -14.12
N ASN A 45 0.19 -3.28 -14.19
CA ASN A 45 -0.11 -1.89 -14.53
C ASN A 45 -0.57 -1.70 -16.00
N LYS A 46 -0.32 -2.68 -16.88
CA LYS A 46 -0.90 -2.69 -18.24
C LYS A 46 -2.36 -3.12 -18.26
N ALA A 47 -2.80 -3.87 -17.24
CA ALA A 47 -4.15 -4.40 -17.15
C ALA A 47 -5.06 -3.46 -16.36
N ASP A 48 -4.56 -2.91 -15.26
CA ASP A 48 -5.31 -2.02 -14.37
C ASP A 48 -4.40 -1.01 -13.69
N GLU A 49 -4.90 0.21 -13.45
CA GLU A 49 -4.14 1.26 -12.78
C GLU A 49 -4.22 1.09 -11.25
N PRO A 50 -3.11 1.26 -10.52
CA PRO A 50 -3.14 1.21 -9.07
C PRO A 50 -3.98 2.36 -8.51
N VAL A 51 -4.78 2.07 -7.50
CA VAL A 51 -5.56 3.09 -6.77
C VAL A 51 -4.68 3.93 -5.86
N MET A 52 -3.50 3.41 -5.51
CA MET A 52 -2.54 4.07 -4.65
C MET A 52 -1.11 3.68 -5.00
N VAL A 53 -0.19 4.64 -4.94
CA VAL A 53 1.25 4.40 -4.95
C VAL A 53 1.86 5.01 -3.69
N LEU A 54 2.36 4.17 -2.80
CA LEU A 54 3.05 4.57 -1.59
C LEU A 54 4.51 4.90 -1.91
N ASN A 55 4.96 6.09 -1.53
CA ASN A 55 6.37 6.44 -1.50
C ASN A 55 6.92 6.21 -0.08
N LEU A 56 7.74 5.18 0.09
CA LEU A 56 8.22 4.80 1.42
C LEU A 56 9.09 5.88 2.06
N ARG A 57 9.84 6.67 1.27
CA ARG A 57 10.60 7.81 1.81
C ARG A 57 9.68 8.85 2.44
N ASP A 58 8.55 9.15 1.79
CA ASP A 58 7.60 10.14 2.30
C ASP A 58 6.85 9.62 3.53
N VAL A 59 6.55 8.32 3.55
CA VAL A 59 5.92 7.64 4.69
C VAL A 59 6.87 7.67 5.90
N PHE A 60 8.13 7.29 5.72
CA PHE A 60 9.12 7.24 6.81
C PHE A 60 9.62 8.63 7.24
N ALA A 61 9.54 9.65 6.37
CA ALA A 61 9.88 11.02 6.76
C ALA A 61 8.84 11.65 7.71
N LYS A 62 7.61 11.12 7.76
CA LYS A 62 6.48 11.70 8.48
C LYS A 62 6.13 10.97 9.77
N ILE A 63 6.70 9.78 9.99
CA ILE A 63 6.27 8.87 11.05
C ILE A 63 7.50 8.23 11.71
N ASP A 64 7.51 8.14 13.04
CA ASP A 64 8.50 7.33 13.77
C ASP A 64 8.29 5.85 13.41
N PHE A 65 9.26 5.27 12.71
CA PHE A 65 9.14 3.93 12.16
C PHE A 65 9.05 2.86 13.25
N SER A 66 7.93 2.12 13.28
CA SER A 66 7.63 1.07 14.26
C SER A 66 6.64 0.06 13.68
N PHE A 67 6.51 -1.12 14.31
CA PHE A 67 5.47 -2.08 13.90
C PHE A 67 4.07 -1.49 14.00
N ASP A 68 3.77 -0.75 15.07
CA ASP A 68 2.46 -0.12 15.28
C ASP A 68 2.10 0.84 14.13
N THR A 69 3.08 1.61 13.64
CA THR A 69 2.86 2.57 12.55
C THR A 69 2.68 1.91 11.19
N ILE A 70 3.27 0.73 10.98
CA ILE A 70 3.00 -0.10 9.80
C ILE A 70 1.57 -0.66 9.85
N GLU A 71 1.10 -1.13 11.01
CA GLU A 71 -0.29 -1.57 11.17
C GLU A 71 -1.28 -0.43 10.92
N GLU A 72 -1.00 0.77 11.44
CA GLU A 72 -1.81 1.95 11.15
C GLU A 72 -1.86 2.29 9.66
N LEU A 73 -0.73 2.16 8.96
CA LEU A 73 -0.67 2.36 7.51
C LEU A 73 -1.53 1.33 6.76
N ILE A 74 -1.46 0.05 7.13
CA ILE A 74 -2.28 -1.00 6.54
C ILE A 74 -3.76 -0.73 6.77
N ASN A 75 -4.16 -0.41 8.00
CA ASN A 75 -5.54 -0.06 8.31
C ASN A 75 -6.04 1.14 7.47
N LYS A 76 -5.18 2.14 7.22
CA LYS A 76 -5.52 3.27 6.34
C LYS A 76 -5.72 2.84 4.89
N ILE A 77 -4.85 1.97 4.38
CA ILE A 77 -4.96 1.41 3.03
C ILE A 77 -6.29 0.67 2.90
N GLU A 78 -6.62 -0.21 3.84
CA GLU A 78 -7.87 -0.99 3.81
C GLU A 78 -9.10 -0.09 3.92
N ASN A 79 -9.07 0.93 4.76
CA ASN A 79 -10.16 1.92 4.79
C ASN A 79 -10.36 2.61 3.43
N ILE A 80 -9.28 2.86 2.67
CA ILE A 80 -9.37 3.45 1.33
C ILE A 80 -9.93 2.44 0.33
N LEU A 81 -9.48 1.17 0.37
CA LEU A 81 -10.02 0.10 -0.46
C LEU A 81 -11.52 -0.08 -0.24
N ASN A 82 -11.96 0.02 1.02
CA ASN A 82 -13.37 -0.09 1.42
C ASN A 82 -14.19 1.18 1.15
N GLY A 83 -13.60 2.25 0.61
CA GLY A 83 -14.31 3.51 0.38
C GLY A 83 -14.74 4.24 1.66
N HIS A 84 -14.15 3.88 2.81
CA HIS A 84 -14.44 4.43 4.14
C HIS A 84 -13.60 5.67 4.49
N GLY A 85 -12.87 6.25 3.54
CA GLY A 85 -12.08 7.47 3.76
C GLY A 85 -12.07 8.43 2.57
N PRO A 86 -12.10 9.76 2.80
CA PRO A 86 -11.87 10.73 1.73
C PRO A 86 -10.45 10.57 1.19
N ILE A 87 -10.30 10.69 -0.13
CA ILE A 87 -9.01 10.88 -0.83
C ILE A 87 -8.50 12.28 -0.44
N ASP A 88 -8.01 12.46 0.78
CA ASP A 88 -7.26 13.65 1.16
C ASP A 88 -5.79 13.22 1.32
N VAL A 89 -5.12 13.16 0.17
CA VAL A 89 -3.69 12.92 0.08
C VAL A 89 -2.98 14.20 0.52
N LYS A 90 -2.97 14.44 1.82
CA LYS A 90 -1.96 15.27 2.49
C LYS A 90 -1.09 14.37 3.34
N LEU A 91 -0.34 13.53 2.65
CA LEU A 91 1.00 13.20 3.12
C LEU A 91 1.92 14.18 2.43
#